data_AF-A0A212R4D1-F1
#
_entry.id   AF-A0A212R4D1-F1
#
_cell.length_a   1.000
_cell.length_b   1.000
_cell.length_c   1.000
_cell.angle_alpha   90.00
_cell.angle_beta   90.00
_cell.angle_gamma   90.00
#
_symmetry.space_group_name_H-M   'P 1'
#
loop_
_entity.id
_entity.type
_entity.pdbx_description
1 polymer ?
#
loop_
_entity_poly.entity_id
_entity_poly.type
_entity_poly.pdbx_seq_one_letter_code
_entity_poly.pdbx_strand_id
1 'polypeptide(L)'
;MEPKVDTINEIRLPEGLRPFNNAVLDAMSWLNGVAHLVLGLALGAAVLLFTWLFIQDIMTALGADNLAQGFLHGLGTLMLLWTVSALITAEIRYMRGHQLTVDTFVEVAIVVLVRKLITMPVQSTLPSPQEFLLWVAAALLLGLMYLVVRYAQTISVDEPAAQPPAASLAERGGLGDRRSGR
;
A
#
# COMPACT_ATOMS: atom_id res chain seq x y z
N MET A 1 -6.46 46.95 -18.00
CA MET A 1 -5.32 46.02 -18.15
C MET A 1 -5.61 44.85 -17.23
N GLU A 2 -6.30 43.83 -17.75
CA GLU A 2 -6.55 42.59 -17.00
C GLU A 2 -5.29 41.72 -17.08
N PRO A 3 -4.80 41.17 -15.95
CA PRO A 3 -3.71 40.23 -15.98
C PRO A 3 -4.25 38.90 -16.53
N LYS A 4 -3.73 38.52 -17.70
CA LYS A 4 -3.93 37.21 -18.30
C LYS A 4 -3.38 36.17 -17.33
N VAL A 5 -4.27 35.39 -16.72
CA VAL A 5 -3.91 34.21 -15.93
C VAL A 5 -3.34 33.20 -16.92
N ASP A 6 -2.02 33.20 -17.06
CA ASP A 6 -1.30 32.22 -17.86
C ASP A 6 -1.50 30.85 -17.21
N THR A 7 -2.24 30.03 -17.93
CA THR A 7 -2.48 28.61 -17.73
C THR A 7 -1.15 27.90 -17.48
N ILE A 8 -0.84 27.66 -16.20
CA ILE A 8 0.34 26.88 -15.81
C ILE A 8 0.14 25.44 -16.31
N ASN A 9 1.03 25.00 -17.20
CA ASN A 9 1.26 23.62 -17.64
C ASN A 9 0.23 22.93 -18.55
N GLU A 10 0.13 23.40 -19.80
CA GLU A 10 0.08 22.46 -20.91
C GLU A 10 1.51 22.05 -21.25
N ILE A 11 1.96 20.87 -20.81
CA ILE A 11 3.19 20.25 -21.34
C ILE A 11 2.88 19.81 -22.78
N ARG A 12 2.89 20.77 -23.72
CA ARG A 12 2.80 20.50 -25.16
C ARG A 12 4.10 19.87 -25.62
N LEU A 13 4.15 18.54 -25.60
CA LEU A 13 5.24 17.79 -26.22
C LEU A 13 5.18 17.93 -27.76
N PRO A 14 6.33 17.97 -28.45
CA PRO A 14 6.41 18.03 -29.91
C PRO A 14 5.61 16.88 -30.55
N GLU A 15 4.79 17.18 -31.56
CA GLU A 15 3.82 16.22 -32.12
C GLU A 15 4.46 14.95 -32.70
N GLY A 16 5.73 15.01 -33.11
CA GLY A 16 6.49 13.88 -33.65
C GLY A 16 6.85 12.79 -32.62
N LEU A 17 6.77 13.07 -31.31
CA LEU A 17 7.09 12.09 -30.25
C LEU A 17 5.84 11.41 -29.64
N ARG A 18 4.64 11.80 -30.07
CA ARG A 18 3.38 11.20 -29.60
C ARG A 18 3.25 9.68 -29.85
N PRO A 19 3.55 9.14 -31.05
CA PRO A 19 3.43 7.70 -31.27
C PRO A 19 4.44 6.90 -30.44
N PHE A 20 5.64 7.47 -30.23
CA PHE A 20 6.66 6.88 -29.37
C PHE A 20 6.25 6.91 -27.89
N ASN A 21 5.73 8.04 -27.40
CA ASN A 21 5.25 8.17 -26.03
C ASN A 21 4.11 7.20 -25.73
N ASN A 22 3.13 7.07 -26.63
CA ASN A 22 2.01 6.15 -26.44
C ASN A 22 2.48 4.69 -26.41
N ALA A 23 3.42 4.32 -27.29
CA ALA A 23 4.01 2.98 -27.28
C ALA A 23 4.74 2.68 -25.95
N VAL A 24 5.46 3.66 -25.39
CA VAL A 24 6.14 3.52 -24.10
C VAL A 24 5.13 3.40 -22.95
N LEU A 25 4.08 4.22 -22.95
CA LEU A 25 3.02 4.15 -21.94
C LEU A 25 2.26 2.83 -21.98
N ASP A 26 1.94 2.34 -23.18
CA ASP A 26 1.29 1.04 -23.38
C ASP A 26 2.18 -0.10 -22.89
N ALA A 27 3.47 -0.08 -23.23
CA ALA A 27 4.44 -1.07 -22.75
C ALA A 27 4.60 -1.05 -21.23
N MET A 28 4.67 0.13 -20.61
CA MET A 28 4.73 0.28 -19.15
C MET A 28 3.47 -0.27 -18.48
N SER A 29 2.30 0.03 -19.02
CA SER A 29 1.03 -0.46 -18.47
C SER A 29 0.90 -1.98 -18.57
N TRP A 30 1.30 -2.56 -19.71
CA TRP A 30 1.31 -3.99 -19.93
C TRP A 30 2.30 -4.70 -18.99
N LEU A 31 3.53 -4.19 -18.88
CA LEU A 31 4.55 -4.74 -17.99
C LEU A 31 4.09 -4.69 -16.54
N ASN A 32 3.47 -3.58 -16.13
CA ASN A 32 2.93 -3.45 -14.78
C ASN A 32 1.82 -4.49 -14.52
N GLY A 33 0.90 -4.67 -15.48
CA GLY A 33 -0.12 -5.72 -15.39
C GLY A 33 0.46 -7.13 -15.26
N VAL A 34 1.50 -7.46 -16.04
CA VAL A 34 2.19 -8.76 -15.98
C VAL A 34 2.92 -8.94 -14.63
N ALA A 35 3.61 -7.91 -14.15
CA ALA A 35 4.33 -7.95 -12.88
C ALA A 35 3.38 -8.28 -11.72
N HIS A 36 2.23 -7.61 -11.68
CA HIS A 36 1.18 -7.84 -10.69
C HIS A 36 0.56 -9.24 -10.78
N LEU A 37 0.30 -9.75 -11.99
CA LEU A 37 -0.14 -11.12 -12.18
C LEU A 37 0.86 -12.15 -11.62
N VAL A 38 2.15 -11.98 -11.93
CA VAL A 38 3.22 -12.86 -11.43
C VAL A 38 3.32 -12.75 -9.91
N LEU A 39 3.23 -11.54 -9.36
CA LEU A 39 3.27 -11.30 -7.92
C LEU A 39 2.10 -11.99 -7.20
N GLY A 40 0.88 -11.85 -7.70
CA GLY A 40 -0.29 -12.53 -7.14
C GLY A 40 -0.15 -14.06 -7.13
N LEU A 41 0.38 -14.63 -8.21
CA LEU A 41 0.64 -16.07 -8.30
C LEU A 41 1.72 -16.52 -7.32
N ALA A 42 2.81 -15.76 -7.21
CA ALA A 42 3.90 -16.03 -6.26
C ALA A 42 3.42 -15.96 -4.80
N LEU A 43 2.59 -14.97 -4.46
CA LEU A 43 1.98 -14.85 -3.14
C LEU A 43 1.04 -16.03 -2.84
N GLY A 44 0.23 -16.46 -3.81
CA GLY A 44 -0.60 -17.65 -3.69
C GLY A 44 0.20 -18.92 -3.42
N ALA A 45 1.30 -19.12 -4.16
CA ALA A 45 2.22 -20.23 -3.91
C ALA A 45 2.89 -20.15 -2.53
N ALA A 46 3.26 -18.95 -2.09
CA ALA A 46 3.84 -18.72 -0.76
C ALA A 46 2.87 -19.11 0.36
N VAL A 47 1.56 -18.83 0.23
CA VAL A 47 0.56 -19.27 1.21
C VAL A 47 0.54 -20.80 1.33
N LEU A 48 0.57 -21.52 0.21
CA LEU A 48 0.59 -22.99 0.23
C LEU A 48 1.84 -23.52 0.92
N LEU A 49 3.01 -22.97 0.60
CA LEU A 49 4.29 -23.37 1.17
C LEU A 49 4.36 -23.05 2.68
N PHE A 50 3.93 -21.87 3.10
CA PHE A 50 3.91 -21.51 4.52
C PHE A 50 2.87 -22.29 5.32
N THR A 51 1.74 -22.64 4.72
CA THR A 51 0.75 -23.52 5.37
C THR A 51 1.36 -24.91 5.59
N TRP A 52 2.09 -25.43 4.61
CA TRP A 52 2.82 -26.69 4.76
C TRP A 52 3.87 -26.62 5.87
N LEU A 53 4.69 -25.56 5.89
CA LEU A 53 5.67 -25.33 6.96
C LEU A 53 5.02 -25.24 8.33
N PHE A 54 3.89 -24.57 8.45
CA PHE A 54 3.16 -24.46 9.71
C PHE A 54 2.68 -25.82 10.23
N ILE A 55 2.23 -26.72 9.35
CA ILE A 55 1.87 -28.09 9.75
C ILE A 55 3.11 -28.84 10.28
N GLN A 56 4.25 -28.72 9.59
CA GLN A 56 5.51 -29.32 10.03
C GLN A 56 5.96 -28.78 11.40
N ASP A 57 5.81 -27.47 11.62
CA ASP A 57 6.12 -26.81 12.89
C ASP A 57 5.26 -27.38 14.03
N ILE A 58 3.95 -27.56 13.80
CA ILE A 58 3.04 -28.17 14.78
C ILE A 58 3.46 -29.61 15.09
N MET A 59 3.71 -30.42 14.07
CA MET A 59 4.08 -31.83 14.25
C MET A 59 5.39 -31.97 15.04
N THR A 60 6.37 -31.12 14.74
CA THR A 60 7.66 -31.09 15.44
C THR A 60 7.49 -30.63 16.89
N ALA A 61 6.66 -29.62 17.14
CA ALA A 61 6.37 -29.13 18.48
C ALA A 61 5.70 -30.18 19.37
N LEU A 62 4.79 -30.99 18.81
CA LEU A 62 4.12 -32.07 19.54
C LEU A 62 5.04 -33.25 19.86
N GLY A 63 6.10 -33.45 19.06
CA GLY A 63 7.06 -34.55 19.23
C GLY A 63 8.27 -34.22 20.12
N ALA A 64 8.52 -32.95 20.43
CA ALA A 64 9.65 -32.51 21.24
C ALA A 64 9.19 -32.04 22.63
N ASP A 65 9.93 -32.38 23.69
CA ASP A 65 9.68 -31.95 25.08
C ASP A 65 9.79 -30.42 25.31
N ASN A 66 9.93 -29.61 24.25
CA ASN A 66 10.01 -28.16 24.31
C ASN A 66 8.85 -27.51 23.53
N LEU A 67 7.64 -27.62 24.10
CA LEU A 67 6.41 -27.02 23.59
C LEU A 67 6.51 -25.49 23.42
N ALA A 68 7.25 -24.81 24.30
CA ALA A 68 7.38 -23.35 24.26
C ALA A 68 8.15 -22.88 23.02
N GLN A 69 9.26 -23.55 22.70
CA GLN A 69 10.03 -23.23 21.49
C GLN A 69 9.24 -23.54 20.21
N GLY A 70 8.54 -24.68 20.17
CA GLY A 70 7.68 -25.04 19.04
C GLY A 70 6.50 -24.08 18.85
N PHE A 71 5.89 -23.62 19.95
CA PHE A 71 4.82 -22.61 19.92
C PHE A 71 5.31 -21.27 19.38
N LEU A 72 6.45 -20.76 19.86
CA LEU A 72 7.02 -19.49 19.37
C LEU A 72 7.42 -19.58 17.90
N HIS A 73 7.93 -20.73 17.46
CA HIS A 73 8.25 -20.97 16.05
C HIS A 73 6.98 -20.96 15.18
N GLY A 74 5.96 -21.72 15.58
CA GLY A 74 4.68 -21.78 14.87
C GLY A 74 3.95 -20.44 14.83
N LEU A 75 3.97 -19.67 15.93
CA LEU A 75 3.44 -18.30 15.97
C LEU A 75 4.18 -17.39 14.98
N GLY A 76 5.51 -17.54 14.89
CA GLY A 76 6.31 -16.85 13.89
C GLY A 76 5.89 -17.17 12.46
N THR A 77 5.57 -18.43 12.17
CA THR A 77 5.07 -18.86 10.85
C THR A 77 3.66 -18.33 10.57
N LEU A 78 2.77 -18.29 11.57
CA LEU A 78 1.43 -17.69 11.44
C LEU A 78 1.47 -16.19 11.14
N MET A 79 2.40 -15.44 11.74
CA MET A 79 2.60 -14.03 11.42
C MET A 79 3.01 -13.81 9.95
N LEU A 80 3.78 -14.73 9.36
CA LEU A 80 4.09 -14.69 7.92
C LEU A 80 2.84 -14.94 7.08
N LEU A 81 2.02 -15.92 7.44
CA LEU A 81 0.76 -16.20 6.73
C LEU A 81 -0.18 -15.00 6.75
N TRP A 82 -0.30 -14.32 7.89
CA TRP A 82 -1.04 -13.06 7.99
C TRP A 82 -0.46 -11.98 7.07
N THR A 83 0.86 -11.80 7.08
CA THR A 83 1.57 -10.82 6.24
C THR A 83 1.33 -11.07 4.75
N VAL A 84 1.46 -12.32 4.31
CA VAL A 84 1.21 -12.71 2.91
C VAL A 84 -0.26 -12.50 2.55
N SER A 85 -1.19 -12.79 3.47
CA SER A 85 -2.62 -12.51 3.27
C SER A 85 -2.91 -11.00 3.08
N ALA A 86 -2.25 -10.14 3.87
CA ALA A 86 -2.33 -8.69 3.70
C ALA A 86 -1.78 -8.23 2.33
N LEU A 87 -0.67 -8.81 1.87
CA LEU A 87 -0.11 -8.55 0.55
C LEU A 87 -1.04 -9.03 -0.59
N ILE A 88 -1.65 -10.21 -0.46
CA ILE A 88 -2.66 -10.70 -1.42
C ILE A 88 -3.85 -9.74 -1.47
N THR A 89 -4.31 -9.24 -0.31
CA THR A 89 -5.40 -8.26 -0.25
C THR A 89 -5.03 -6.96 -0.97
N ALA A 90 -3.78 -6.53 -0.83
CA ALA A 90 -3.25 -5.38 -1.54
C ALA A 90 -3.21 -5.61 -3.06
N GLU A 91 -2.80 -6.81 -3.48
CA GLU A 91 -2.77 -7.22 -4.89
C GLU A 91 -4.18 -7.30 -5.51
N ILE A 92 -5.15 -7.89 -4.81
CA ILE A 92 -6.56 -7.91 -5.24
C ILE A 92 -7.11 -6.49 -5.39
N ARG A 93 -6.76 -5.59 -4.48
CA ARG A 93 -7.19 -4.18 -4.52
C ARG A 93 -6.63 -3.47 -5.75
N TYR A 94 -5.36 -3.70 -6.06
CA TYR A 94 -4.73 -3.19 -7.27
C TYR A 94 -5.42 -3.70 -8.54
N MET A 95 -5.69 -5.01 -8.64
CA MET A 95 -6.41 -5.60 -9.78
C MET A 95 -7.85 -5.08 -9.94
N ARG A 96 -8.48 -4.65 -8.84
CA ARG A 96 -9.80 -3.99 -8.85
C ARG A 96 -9.73 -2.50 -9.22
N GLY A 97 -8.58 -2.01 -9.69
CA GLY A 97 -8.39 -0.62 -10.12
C GLY A 97 -8.29 0.39 -8.97
N HIS A 98 -8.16 -0.06 -7.72
CA HIS A 98 -7.98 0.83 -6.58
C HIS A 98 -6.48 1.07 -6.37
N GLN A 99 -6.11 2.30 -5.98
CA GLN A 99 -4.71 2.62 -5.70
C GLN A 99 -4.22 1.87 -4.46
N LEU A 100 -2.98 1.38 -4.51
CA LEU A 100 -2.30 0.76 -3.37
C LEU A 100 -1.95 1.87 -2.37
N THR A 101 -2.65 1.91 -1.24
CA THR A 101 -2.38 2.91 -0.20
C THR A 101 -1.08 2.58 0.52
N VAL A 102 -0.22 3.58 0.71
CA VAL A 102 1.06 3.45 1.44
C VAL A 102 0.86 2.90 2.86
N ASP A 103 -0.31 3.15 3.46
CA ASP A 103 -0.70 2.66 4.79
C ASP A 103 -0.58 1.12 4.90
N THR A 104 -1.12 0.37 3.94
CA THR A 104 -1.03 -1.10 3.91
C THR A 104 0.40 -1.60 3.82
N PHE A 105 1.26 -0.91 3.04
CA PHE A 105 2.65 -1.32 2.90
C PHE A 105 3.43 -1.14 4.22
N VAL A 106 3.22 0.00 4.90
CA VAL A 106 3.89 0.29 6.17
C VAL A 106 3.39 -0.63 7.28
N GLU A 107 2.09 -0.93 7.31
CA GLU A 107 1.50 -1.88 8.27
C GLU A 107 2.16 -3.27 8.16
N VAL A 108 2.27 -3.79 6.94
CA VAL A 108 2.93 -5.08 6.66
C VAL A 108 4.40 -5.04 7.06
N ALA A 109 5.12 -3.96 6.75
CA ALA A 109 6.54 -3.81 7.10
C ALA A 109 6.77 -3.81 8.63
N ILE A 110 5.91 -3.13 9.38
CA ILE A 110 5.98 -3.10 10.86
C ILE A 110 5.79 -4.50 11.42
N VAL A 111 4.81 -5.26 10.93
CA VAL A 111 4.54 -6.60 11.45
C VAL A 111 5.68 -7.58 11.16
N VAL A 112 6.29 -7.52 9.97
CA VAL A 112 7.47 -8.34 9.65
C VAL A 112 8.65 -8.02 10.57
N LEU A 113 8.85 -6.74 10.87
CA LEU A 113 9.94 -6.30 11.73
C LEU A 113 9.71 -6.68 13.20
N VAL A 114 8.48 -6.52 13.70
CA VAL A 114 8.07 -6.99 15.03
C VAL A 114 8.23 -8.51 15.13
N ARG A 115 7.83 -9.27 14.11
CA ARG A 115 8.06 -10.73 14.06
C ARG A 115 9.53 -11.07 14.22
N LYS A 116 10.44 -10.34 13.55
CA LYS A 116 11.88 -10.58 13.65
C LYS A 116 12.39 -10.32 15.07
N LEU A 117 11.88 -9.28 15.74
CA LEU A 117 12.22 -8.99 17.15
C LEU A 117 11.71 -10.06 18.12
N ILE A 118 10.50 -10.60 17.91
CA ILE A 118 9.93 -11.64 18.78
C ILE A 118 10.65 -12.99 18.59
N THR A 119 11.02 -13.33 17.37
CA THR A 119 11.65 -14.63 17.03
C THR A 119 13.17 -14.63 17.21
N MET A 120 13.77 -13.52 17.62
CA MET A 120 15.22 -13.43 17.81
C MET A 120 15.71 -14.00 19.15
N PRO A 121 15.09 -13.70 20.31
CA PRO A 121 15.53 -14.24 21.60
C PRO A 121 15.35 -15.76 21.74
N VAL A 122 14.45 -16.37 20.95
CA VAL A 122 14.18 -17.81 21.00
C VAL A 122 15.25 -18.63 20.25
N GLN A 123 16.17 -17.99 19.54
CA GLN A 123 17.27 -18.68 18.89
C GLN A 123 18.34 -19.04 19.92
N SER A 124 18.86 -20.26 19.84
CA SER A 124 19.84 -20.84 20.78
C SER A 124 21.18 -20.09 20.81
N THR A 125 21.43 -19.22 19.83
CA THR A 125 22.57 -18.30 19.80
C THR A 125 22.08 -16.89 20.13
N LEU A 126 22.45 -16.38 21.30
CA LEU A 126 22.19 -14.99 21.66
C LEU A 126 22.87 -14.08 20.63
N PRO A 127 22.13 -13.20 19.94
CA PRO A 127 22.71 -12.26 18.98
C PRO A 127 23.66 -11.30 19.71
N SER A 128 24.60 -10.72 18.97
CA SER A 128 25.45 -9.68 19.54
C SER A 128 24.55 -8.52 20.05
N PRO A 129 24.86 -7.91 21.21
CA PRO A 129 24.07 -6.79 21.72
C PRO A 129 23.90 -5.65 20.71
N GLN A 130 24.89 -5.47 19.84
CA GLN A 130 24.86 -4.49 18.75
C GLN A 130 23.82 -4.82 17.68
N GLU A 131 23.73 -6.08 17.23
CA GLU A 131 22.71 -6.50 16.26
C GLU A 131 21.30 -6.31 16.82
N PHE A 132 21.07 -6.73 18.06
CA PHE A 132 19.78 -6.53 18.71
C PHE A 132 19.40 -5.05 18.76
N LEU A 133 20.33 -4.18 19.14
CA LEU A 133 20.11 -2.73 19.19
C LEU A 133 19.79 -2.15 17.79
N LEU A 134 20.44 -2.61 16.73
CA LEU A 134 20.16 -2.19 15.35
C LEU A 134 18.75 -2.59 14.91
N TRP A 135 18.29 -3.80 15.25
CA TRP A 135 16.93 -4.22 14.92
C TRP A 135 15.87 -3.42 15.68
N VAL A 136 16.14 -3.08 16.96
CA VAL A 136 15.26 -2.20 17.73
C VAL A 136 15.26 -0.78 17.15
N ALA A 137 16.42 -0.24 16.78
CA ALA A 137 16.52 1.07 16.13
C ALA A 137 15.78 1.10 14.79
N ALA A 138 15.89 0.05 13.97
CA ALA A 138 15.16 -0.09 12.72
C ALA A 138 13.64 -0.11 12.97
N ALA A 139 13.18 -0.83 14.00
CA ALA A 139 11.77 -0.87 14.38
C ALA A 139 11.22 0.49 14.81
N LEU A 140 12.01 1.24 15.59
CA LEU A 140 11.68 2.59 16.00
C LEU A 140 11.61 3.55 14.80
N LEU A 141 12.59 3.48 13.89
CA LEU A 141 12.61 4.32 12.69
C LEU A 141 11.40 4.03 11.79
N LEU A 142 11.05 2.76 11.62
CA LEU A 142 9.89 2.37 10.82
C LEU A 142 8.57 2.82 11.46
N GLY A 143 8.45 2.72 12.78
CA GLY A 143 7.31 3.26 13.52
C GLY A 143 7.21 4.79 13.39
N LEU A 144 8.34 5.51 13.40
CA LEU A 144 8.36 6.94 13.12
C LEU A 144 7.90 7.26 11.70
N MET A 145 8.35 6.49 10.71
CA MET A 145 7.93 6.64 9.32
C MET A 145 6.41 6.45 9.17
N TYR A 146 5.83 5.46 9.87
CA TYR A 146 4.37 5.28 9.92
C TYR A 146 3.66 6.52 10.44
N LEU A 147 4.14 7.12 11.52
CA LEU A 147 3.56 8.32 12.10
C LEU A 147 3.61 9.50 11.13
N VAL A 148 4.75 9.68 10.45
CA VAL A 148 4.92 10.73 9.41
C VAL A 148 3.95 10.51 8.25
N VAL A 149 3.87 9.30 7.71
CA VAL A 149 2.97 8.95 6.60
C VAL A 149 1.52 9.21 7.00
N ARG A 150 1.13 8.77 8.21
CA ARG A 150 -0.22 8.95 8.72
C ARG A 150 -0.58 10.43 8.89
N TYR A 151 0.34 11.22 9.43
CA TYR A 151 0.15 12.66 9.62
C TYR A 151 0.09 13.43 8.29
N ALA A 152 0.93 13.07 7.33
CA ALA A 152 0.91 13.68 5.99
C ALA A 152 -0.44 13.43 5.28
N GLN A 153 -0.98 12.21 5.38
CA GLN A 153 -2.27 11.87 4.79
C GLN A 153 -3.43 12.63 5.44
N THR A 154 -3.38 12.90 6.74
CA THR A 154 -4.44 13.69 7.41
C THR A 154 -4.50 15.13 6.90
N ILE A 155 -3.36 15.73 6.53
CA ILE A 155 -3.34 17.11 6.02
C ILE A 155 -3.96 17.21 4.62
N SER A 156 -3.77 16.20 3.76
CA SER A 156 -4.29 16.20 2.38
C SER A 156 -5.80 16.03 2.27
N VAL A 157 -6.50 15.65 3.35
CA VAL A 157 -7.96 15.45 3.35
C VAL A 157 -8.72 16.77 3.59
N ASP A 158 -8.05 17.82 4.08
CA ASP A 158 -8.67 19.07 4.51
C ASP A 158 -8.79 20.15 3.42
N GLU A 159 -8.45 19.86 2.15
CA GLU A 159 -8.69 20.83 1.07
C GLU A 159 -10.19 20.85 0.73
N PRO A 160 -10.95 21.89 1.11
CA PRO A 160 -12.38 21.93 0.86
C PRO A 160 -12.53 22.07 -0.65
N ALA A 161 -13.14 21.06 -1.29
CA ALA A 161 -13.56 21.14 -2.68
C ALA A 161 -14.23 22.50 -2.88
N ALA A 162 -13.58 23.37 -3.67
CA ALA A 162 -14.07 24.69 -3.98
C ALA A 162 -15.51 24.56 -4.47
N GLN A 163 -16.47 24.86 -3.59
CA GLN A 163 -17.87 24.84 -3.94
C GLN A 163 -18.03 25.82 -5.11
N PRO A 164 -18.54 25.38 -6.27
CA PRO A 164 -18.86 26.32 -7.32
C PRO A 164 -19.81 27.35 -6.71
N PRO A 165 -19.56 28.66 -6.91
CA PRO A 165 -20.31 29.69 -6.23
C PRO A 165 -21.81 29.46 -6.45
N ALA A 166 -22.52 29.37 -5.32
CA ALA A 166 -23.98 29.20 -5.25
C ALA A 166 -24.77 30.30 -5.99
N ALA A 167 -24.08 31.26 -6.61
CA ALA A 167 -24.64 32.31 -7.44
C ALA A 167 -25.20 31.82 -8.79
N SER A 168 -24.80 30.65 -9.31
CA SER A 168 -25.23 30.21 -10.66
C SER A 168 -26.64 29.60 -10.74
N LEU A 169 -27.25 29.25 -9.60
CA LEU A 169 -28.59 28.66 -9.54
C LEU A 169 -29.70 29.71 -9.32
N ALA A 170 -29.36 30.88 -8.77
CA ALA A 170 -30.31 31.99 -8.60
C ALA A 170 -30.54 32.76 -9.91
N GLU A 171 -29.58 32.79 -10.82
CA GLU A 171 -29.69 33.55 -12.09
C GLU A 171 -30.46 32.80 -13.19
N ARG A 172 -30.64 31.48 -13.07
CA ARG A 172 -31.36 30.66 -14.06
C ARG A 172 -32.86 30.50 -13.81
N GLY A 173 -33.37 30.94 -12.65
CA GLY A 173 -34.79 30.87 -12.29
C GLY A 173 -35.63 32.11 -12.63
N GLY A 174 -35.00 33.20 -13.09
CA GLY A 174 -35.66 34.51 -13.27
C GLY A 174 -36.06 34.88 -14.71
N LEU A 175 -35.78 34.01 -15.70
CA LEU A 175 -36.10 34.26 -17.12
C LEU A 175 -37.21 33.32 -17.60
N GLY A 176 -38.26 33.21 -16.80
CA GLY A 176 -39.57 32.78 -17.26
C GLY A 176 -40.44 34.01 -17.52
N ASP A 177 -41.14 33.98 -18.65
CA ASP A 177 -42.39 34.72 -18.87
C ASP A 177 -42.31 36.20 -19.30
N ARG A 178 -41.88 36.47 -20.55
CA ARG A 178 -42.46 37.55 -21.39
C ARG A 178 -42.25 37.26 -22.87
N ARG A 179 -43.26 36.70 -23.54
CA ARG A 179 -43.70 36.97 -24.94
C ARG A 179 -44.47 35.76 -25.51
N SER A 180 -45.74 35.66 -25.13
CA SER A 180 -46.79 35.11 -25.98
C SER A 180 -48.02 35.98 -25.75
N GLY A 181 -48.37 36.79 -26.74
CA GLY A 181 -49.50 37.71 -26.63
C GLY A 181 -49.39 38.95 -27.51
N ARG A 182 -49.45 38.74 -28.83
CA ARG A 182 -50.19 39.56 -29.82
C ARG A 182 -49.84 39.11 -31.24
#